data_AF-A0A2D6X7Q8-F1
#
_entry.id   AF-A0A2D6X7Q8-F1
#
_cell.length_a   1.000
_cell.length_b   1.000
_cell.length_c   1.000
_cell.angle_alpha   90.00
_cell.angle_beta   90.00
_cell.angle_gamma   90.00
#
_symmetry.space_group_name_H-M   'P 1'
#
loop_
_entity.id
_entity.type
_entity.pdbx_description
1 polymer ?
#
loop_
_entity_poly.entity_id
_entity_poly.type
_entity_poly.pdbx_seq_one_letter_code
_entity_poly.pdbx_strand_id
1 'polypeptide(L)'
;MNFNDLREYMRISVEGTANSFSNDVESFIGLMSASGVNQSEIKNILRNDLTERGRIFGSLKNNSASTIRNGMENASNVSTRQAYEKAGIKRFRWVSAGGKVCPDCENRAGVVGEMGYFDSIGLPKSGFSVCGRNCQCQLVPVGYKTEGNIIRKEKPKKEYIGKGLFKAGFAKTKASAQRWAEANQKEGKRGYKFGDDVERFRGSVKKYNNYNRYKSMTLEQCNLVNELLEECNKFCDDNRLPRIRGVGSDPRNSVNASMGDGLLNINKGMLRTPDHIVRRYTKDASEGLHSWSVKRHFVTLENNQELMTKSTFWHEIGHHVHQQKGIFTKDEYLGGTFRSKTPFEKKISSFKRKMQKELDNFRGDPLDKERLMRKIFPSQYSMKNEKEWFAECFSLFKMGRKDLLHPKFLQFLDDNGIT
;
A
#
# COMPACT_ATOMS: atom_id res chain seq x y z
N MET A 1 -28.27 -17.77 29.36
CA MET A 1 -27.17 -18.42 28.62
C MET A 1 -25.93 -18.39 29.50
N ASN A 2 -25.54 -19.54 30.04
CA ASN A 2 -24.32 -19.71 30.84
C ASN A 2 -23.11 -20.00 29.91
N PHE A 3 -21.93 -20.23 30.48
CA PHE A 3 -20.71 -20.49 29.68
C PHE A 3 -20.76 -21.82 28.92
N ASN A 4 -21.43 -22.84 29.46
CA ASN A 4 -21.62 -24.12 28.78
C ASN A 4 -22.51 -23.98 27.55
N ASP A 5 -23.58 -23.18 27.66
CA ASP A 5 -24.46 -22.87 26.53
C ASP A 5 -23.70 -22.12 25.42
N LEU A 6 -22.77 -21.25 25.79
CA LEU A 6 -21.93 -20.54 24.82
C LEU A 6 -20.93 -21.48 24.11
N ARG A 7 -20.31 -22.40 24.85
CA ARG A 7 -19.42 -23.42 24.29
C ARG A 7 -20.17 -24.29 23.28
N GLU A 8 -21.36 -24.75 23.67
CA GLU A 8 -22.20 -25.58 22.81
C GLU A 8 -22.70 -24.80 21.59
N TYR A 9 -23.06 -23.53 21.77
CA TYR A 9 -23.39 -22.61 20.68
C TYR A 9 -22.24 -22.47 19.66
N MET A 10 -21.01 -22.31 20.15
CA MET A 10 -19.83 -22.19 19.29
C MET A 10 -19.58 -23.47 18.52
N ARG A 11 -19.72 -24.63 19.18
CA ARG A 11 -19.59 -25.94 18.54
C ARG A 11 -20.60 -26.10 17.39
N ILE A 12 -21.89 -25.92 17.66
CA ILE A 12 -22.96 -26.04 16.67
C ILE A 12 -22.76 -25.03 15.51
N SER A 13 -22.33 -23.81 15.80
CA SER A 13 -22.16 -22.78 14.75
C SER A 13 -20.97 -23.07 13.84
N VAL A 14 -19.89 -23.62 14.40
CA VAL A 14 -18.73 -24.06 13.61
C VAL A 14 -19.09 -25.28 12.76
N GLU A 15 -19.78 -26.26 13.34
CA GLU A 15 -20.28 -27.44 12.61
C GLU A 15 -21.22 -27.06 11.47
N GLY A 16 -22.16 -26.14 11.71
CA GLY A 16 -23.03 -25.63 10.66
C GLY A 16 -22.27 -24.92 9.54
N THR A 17 -21.21 -24.18 9.89
CA THR A 17 -20.34 -23.53 8.89
C THR A 17 -19.59 -24.58 8.05
N ALA A 18 -19.08 -25.64 8.68
CA ALA A 18 -18.39 -26.73 8.00
C ALA A 18 -19.34 -27.51 7.06
N ASN A 19 -20.55 -27.82 7.51
CA ASN A 19 -21.56 -28.51 6.70
C ASN A 19 -21.99 -27.67 5.48
N SER A 20 -22.23 -26.37 5.67
CA SER A 20 -22.53 -25.47 4.54
C SER A 20 -21.40 -25.43 3.52
N PHE A 21 -20.15 -25.41 3.98
CA PHE A 21 -19.00 -25.43 3.09
C PHE A 21 -18.87 -26.77 2.34
N SER A 22 -19.10 -27.90 3.01
CA SER A 22 -19.13 -29.21 2.35
C SER A 22 -20.18 -29.24 1.23
N ASN A 23 -21.40 -28.77 1.53
CA ASN A 23 -22.48 -28.71 0.55
C ASN A 23 -22.15 -27.78 -0.64
N ASP A 24 -21.50 -26.64 -0.38
CA ASP A 24 -21.06 -25.72 -1.43
C ASP A 24 -20.03 -26.39 -2.36
N VAL A 25 -19.07 -27.13 -1.79
CA VAL A 25 -18.06 -27.88 -2.55
C VAL A 25 -18.71 -28.99 -3.37
N GLU A 26 -19.58 -29.81 -2.76
CA GLU A 26 -20.29 -30.89 -3.44
C GLU A 26 -21.17 -30.38 -4.58
N SER A 27 -21.93 -29.31 -4.34
CA SER A 27 -22.78 -28.67 -5.35
C SER A 27 -21.96 -28.13 -6.51
N PHE A 28 -20.82 -27.52 -6.22
CA PHE A 28 -19.90 -27.01 -7.25
C PHE A 28 -19.33 -28.16 -8.10
N ILE A 29 -18.85 -29.23 -7.47
CA ILE A 29 -18.33 -30.41 -8.18
C ILE A 29 -19.43 -31.05 -9.03
N GLY A 30 -20.64 -31.19 -8.50
CA GLY A 30 -21.80 -31.75 -9.21
C GLY A 30 -22.16 -30.93 -10.45
N LEU A 31 -22.24 -29.60 -10.32
CA LEU A 31 -22.54 -28.69 -11.43
C LEU A 31 -21.47 -28.74 -12.54
N MET A 32 -20.19 -28.72 -12.16
CA MET A 32 -19.08 -28.76 -13.11
C MET A 32 -18.99 -30.12 -13.82
N SER A 33 -19.21 -31.21 -13.08
CA SER A 33 -19.24 -32.56 -13.66
C SER A 33 -20.42 -32.72 -14.63
N ALA A 34 -21.60 -32.22 -14.29
CA ALA A 34 -22.77 -32.22 -15.18
C ALA A 34 -22.55 -31.38 -16.46
N SER A 35 -21.65 -30.40 -16.40
CA SER A 35 -21.24 -29.58 -17.56
C SER A 35 -20.12 -30.20 -18.39
N GLY A 36 -19.71 -31.45 -18.08
CA GLY A 36 -18.66 -32.17 -18.82
C GLY A 36 -17.22 -31.76 -18.46
N VAL A 37 -17.02 -31.00 -17.38
CA VAL A 37 -15.68 -30.61 -16.94
C VAL A 37 -14.99 -31.79 -16.28
N ASN A 38 -13.75 -32.08 -16.69
CA ASN A 38 -13.00 -33.21 -16.15
C ASN A 38 -12.55 -32.96 -14.69
N GLN A 39 -12.31 -34.05 -13.95
CA GLN A 39 -11.97 -33.98 -12.51
C GLN A 39 -10.65 -33.25 -12.23
N SER A 40 -9.65 -33.34 -13.11
CA SER A 40 -8.38 -32.60 -12.95
C SER A 40 -8.60 -31.09 -13.02
N GLU A 41 -9.47 -30.62 -13.92
CA GLU A 41 -9.78 -29.21 -14.09
C GLU A 41 -10.61 -28.67 -12.92
N ILE A 42 -11.61 -29.45 -12.46
CA ILE A 42 -12.37 -29.12 -11.24
C ILE A 42 -11.42 -28.94 -10.04
N LYS A 43 -10.44 -29.85 -9.88
CA LYS A 43 -9.43 -29.77 -8.82
C LYS A 43 -8.56 -28.51 -8.94
N ASN A 44 -8.15 -28.14 -10.15
CA ASN A 44 -7.37 -26.93 -10.38
C ASN A 44 -8.19 -25.67 -10.06
N ILE A 45 -9.47 -25.63 -10.44
CA ILE A 45 -10.36 -24.50 -10.11
C ILE A 45 -10.54 -24.37 -8.60
N LEU A 46 -10.77 -25.47 -7.88
CA LEU A 46 -10.87 -25.45 -6.41
C LEU A 46 -9.55 -25.02 -5.74
N ARG A 47 -8.39 -25.43 -6.28
CA ARG A 47 -7.07 -24.97 -5.81
C ARG A 47 -6.87 -23.47 -6.03
N ASN A 48 -7.31 -22.95 -7.18
CA ASN A 48 -7.25 -21.54 -7.48
C ASN A 48 -8.21 -20.75 -6.57
N ASP A 49 -9.44 -21.25 -6.35
CA ASP A 49 -10.40 -20.65 -5.42
C ASP A 49 -9.84 -20.61 -3.98
N LEU A 50 -9.16 -21.68 -3.54
CA LEU A 50 -8.47 -21.71 -2.25
C LEU A 50 -7.35 -20.65 -2.17
N THR A 51 -6.49 -20.59 -3.17
CA THR A 51 -5.30 -19.72 -3.18
C THR A 51 -5.69 -18.24 -3.29
N GLU A 52 -6.63 -17.93 -4.17
CA GLU A 52 -7.08 -16.56 -4.44
C GLU A 52 -8.18 -16.10 -3.48
N ARG A 53 -8.69 -16.99 -2.63
CA ARG A 53 -9.87 -16.77 -1.77
C ARG A 53 -11.09 -16.40 -2.61
N GLY A 54 -11.36 -17.24 -3.60
CA GLY A 54 -12.52 -17.15 -4.48
C GLY A 54 -13.85 -17.35 -3.75
N ARG A 55 -14.89 -17.73 -4.47
CA ARG A 55 -16.26 -17.75 -3.94
C ARG A 55 -16.43 -18.75 -2.80
N ILE A 56 -15.92 -19.97 -2.96
CA ILE A 56 -16.22 -21.09 -2.03
C ILE A 56 -15.37 -20.94 -0.76
N PHE A 57 -14.05 -20.86 -0.91
CA PHE A 57 -13.14 -20.71 0.23
C PHE A 57 -13.19 -19.30 0.84
N GLY A 58 -13.53 -18.29 0.06
CA GLY A 58 -13.84 -16.95 0.57
C GLY A 58 -15.11 -16.93 1.42
N SER A 59 -16.17 -17.65 1.03
CA SER A 59 -17.39 -17.84 1.82
C SER A 59 -17.08 -18.50 3.16
N LEU A 60 -16.35 -19.63 3.16
CA LEU A 60 -15.91 -20.32 4.39
C LEU A 60 -15.19 -19.38 5.36
N LYS A 61 -14.21 -18.62 4.84
CA LYS A 61 -13.46 -17.65 5.66
C LYS A 61 -14.37 -16.59 6.28
N ASN A 62 -15.27 -16.01 5.48
CA ASN A 62 -16.16 -14.95 5.94
C ASN A 62 -17.17 -15.47 6.97
N ASN A 63 -17.73 -16.65 6.74
CA ASN A 63 -18.66 -17.30 7.65
C ASN A 63 -17.97 -17.66 8.96
N SER A 64 -16.76 -18.25 8.90
CA SER A 64 -15.96 -18.57 10.09
C SER A 64 -15.64 -17.32 10.92
N ALA A 65 -15.20 -16.24 10.26
CA ALA A 65 -14.90 -14.98 10.93
C ALA A 65 -16.16 -14.34 11.55
N SER A 66 -17.31 -14.48 10.90
CA SER A 66 -18.60 -14.01 11.42
C SER A 66 -19.02 -14.82 12.64
N THR A 67 -18.94 -16.15 12.58
CA THR A 67 -19.25 -17.09 13.66
C THR A 67 -18.40 -16.80 14.90
N ILE A 68 -17.08 -16.64 14.74
CA ILE A 68 -16.17 -16.31 15.84
C ILE A 68 -16.53 -14.95 16.46
N ARG A 69 -16.74 -13.92 15.63
CA ARG A 69 -17.09 -12.58 16.12
C ARG A 69 -18.41 -12.61 16.90
N ASN A 70 -19.43 -13.24 16.34
CA ASN A 70 -20.74 -13.36 16.99
C ASN A 70 -20.63 -14.15 18.31
N GLY A 71 -19.80 -15.19 18.35
CA GLY A 71 -19.46 -15.93 19.56
C GLY A 71 -18.84 -15.06 20.64
N MET A 72 -17.78 -14.32 20.30
CA MET A 72 -17.10 -13.41 21.24
C MET A 72 -18.03 -12.31 21.76
N GLU A 73 -18.84 -11.72 20.87
CA GLU A 73 -19.79 -10.69 21.28
C GLU A 73 -20.91 -11.27 22.18
N ASN A 74 -21.38 -12.49 21.90
CA ASN A 74 -22.33 -13.19 22.79
C ASN A 74 -21.69 -13.49 24.16
N ALA A 75 -20.44 -13.92 24.19
CA ALA A 75 -19.68 -14.15 25.42
C ALA A 75 -19.58 -12.87 26.26
N SER A 76 -19.25 -11.76 25.60
CA SER A 76 -19.18 -10.43 26.23
C SER A 76 -20.55 -10.01 26.78
N ASN A 77 -21.62 -10.21 26.01
CA ASN A 77 -22.99 -9.90 26.46
C ASN A 77 -23.44 -10.78 27.64
N VAL A 78 -23.06 -12.06 27.68
CA VAL A 78 -23.33 -12.96 28.83
C VAL A 78 -22.58 -12.48 30.06
N SER A 79 -21.28 -12.23 29.94
CA SER A 79 -20.44 -11.76 31.05
C SER A 79 -20.93 -10.42 31.61
N THR A 80 -21.26 -9.48 30.73
CA THR A 80 -21.78 -8.16 31.10
C THR A 80 -23.11 -8.27 31.84
N ARG A 81 -24.01 -9.16 31.40
CA ARG A 81 -25.28 -9.42 32.09
C ARG A 81 -25.08 -10.00 33.49
N GLN A 82 -24.20 -10.99 33.62
CA GLN A 82 -23.86 -11.56 34.93
C GLN A 82 -23.28 -10.49 35.88
N ALA A 83 -22.47 -9.56 35.37
CA ALA A 83 -21.97 -8.45 36.17
C ALA A 83 -23.10 -7.51 36.64
N TYR A 84 -24.08 -7.21 35.77
CA TYR A 84 -25.23 -6.39 36.14
C TYR A 84 -26.17 -7.08 37.15
N GLU A 85 -26.41 -8.37 36.98
CA GLU A 85 -27.17 -9.18 37.94
C GLU A 85 -26.50 -9.20 39.32
N LYS A 86 -25.18 -9.42 39.36
CA LYS A 86 -24.39 -9.34 40.61
C LYS A 86 -24.42 -7.96 41.25
N ALA A 87 -24.51 -6.89 40.45
CA ALA A 87 -24.64 -5.53 40.94
C ALA A 87 -26.08 -5.15 41.36
N GLY A 88 -27.05 -6.08 41.29
CA GLY A 88 -28.44 -5.83 41.69
C GLY A 88 -29.22 -4.93 40.72
N ILE A 89 -28.74 -4.76 39.48
CA ILE A 89 -29.39 -3.92 38.48
C ILE A 89 -30.60 -4.66 37.91
N LYS A 90 -31.81 -4.12 38.15
CA LYS A 90 -33.07 -4.76 37.72
C LYS A 90 -33.61 -4.24 36.38
N ARG A 91 -33.33 -2.98 36.03
CA ARG A 91 -33.94 -2.32 34.86
C ARG A 91 -32.92 -2.06 33.76
N PHE A 92 -33.29 -2.44 32.55
CA PHE A 92 -32.51 -2.28 31.33
C PHE A 92 -33.27 -1.47 30.30
N ARG A 93 -32.53 -0.77 29.44
CA ARG A 93 -33.01 -0.09 28.25
C ARG A 93 -32.49 -0.82 27.02
N TRP A 94 -33.36 -1.05 26.05
CA TRP A 94 -32.98 -1.54 24.74
C TRP A 94 -32.34 -0.43 23.91
N VAL A 95 -31.13 -0.66 23.43
CA VAL A 95 -30.38 0.29 22.61
C VAL A 95 -30.12 -0.36 21.26
N SER A 96 -30.72 0.20 20.22
CA SER A 96 -30.44 -0.19 18.84
C SER A 96 -29.06 0.31 18.42
N ALA A 97 -28.25 -0.56 17.83
CA ALA A 97 -26.94 -0.19 17.30
C ALA A 97 -26.95 -0.16 15.77
N GLY A 98 -26.45 0.95 15.19
CA GLY A 98 -26.34 1.15 13.75
C GLY A 98 -27.38 2.10 13.17
N GLY A 99 -27.06 2.75 12.04
CA GLY A 99 -27.93 3.74 11.39
C GLY A 99 -29.13 3.17 10.63
N LYS A 100 -29.28 1.84 10.56
CA LYS A 100 -30.45 1.16 10.00
C LYS A 100 -30.86 0.04 10.96
N VAL A 101 -31.86 0.31 11.79
CA VAL A 101 -32.45 -0.68 12.72
C VAL A 101 -33.39 -1.59 11.91
N CYS A 102 -33.47 -2.87 12.23
CA CYS A 102 -34.42 -3.76 11.55
C CYS A 102 -35.85 -3.54 12.06
N PRO A 103 -36.90 -3.87 11.28
CA PRO A 103 -38.30 -3.63 11.66
C PRO A 103 -38.68 -4.18 13.04
N ASP A 104 -38.18 -5.37 13.41
CA ASP A 104 -38.49 -5.98 14.72
C ASP A 104 -37.84 -5.27 15.91
N CYS A 105 -36.75 -4.53 15.66
CA CYS A 105 -35.99 -3.83 16.70
C CYS A 105 -36.32 -2.34 16.76
N GLU A 106 -36.97 -1.78 15.75
CA GLU A 106 -37.28 -0.35 15.64
C GLU A 106 -38.21 0.08 16.78
N ASN A 107 -39.33 -0.64 16.96
CA ASN A 107 -40.29 -0.37 18.04
C ASN A 107 -39.77 -0.73 19.44
N ARG A 108 -38.60 -1.38 19.52
CA ARG A 108 -37.97 -1.75 20.80
C ARG A 108 -36.95 -0.73 21.24
N ALA A 109 -36.46 0.14 20.36
CA ALA A 109 -35.46 1.14 20.70
C ALA A 109 -35.97 2.06 21.83
N GLY A 110 -35.19 2.15 22.91
CA GLY A 110 -35.52 2.96 24.08
C GLY A 110 -36.47 2.31 25.08
N VAL A 111 -37.08 1.16 24.77
CA VAL A 111 -37.96 0.43 25.69
C VAL A 111 -37.18 0.07 26.95
N VAL A 112 -37.80 0.32 28.11
CA VAL A 112 -37.24 0.02 29.43
C VAL A 112 -38.05 -1.07 30.09
N GLY A 113 -37.37 -2.10 30.59
CA GLY A 113 -38.01 -3.23 31.27
C GLY A 113 -37.04 -3.95 32.20
N GLU A 114 -37.55 -4.94 32.93
CA GLU A 114 -36.70 -5.87 33.67
C GLU A 114 -36.15 -6.97 32.74
N MET A 115 -35.12 -7.70 33.17
CA MET A 115 -34.53 -8.76 32.32
C MET A 115 -35.58 -9.81 31.92
N GLY A 116 -36.45 -10.22 32.85
CA GLY A 116 -37.51 -11.19 32.57
C GLY A 116 -38.48 -10.74 31.46
N TYR A 117 -38.74 -9.43 31.35
CA TYR A 117 -39.52 -8.88 30.24
C TYR A 117 -38.79 -9.05 28.90
N PHE A 118 -37.48 -8.78 28.86
CA PHE A 118 -36.69 -8.94 27.64
C PHE A 118 -36.47 -10.41 27.26
N ASP A 119 -36.38 -11.30 28.24
CA ASP A 119 -36.35 -12.74 28.00
C ASP A 119 -37.65 -13.23 27.34
N SER A 120 -38.82 -12.71 27.77
CA SER A 120 -40.10 -13.11 27.17
C SER A 120 -40.33 -12.58 25.76
N ILE A 121 -39.87 -11.36 25.45
CA ILE A 121 -40.05 -10.77 24.10
C ILE A 121 -38.91 -11.12 23.14
N GLY A 122 -37.83 -11.71 23.63
CA GLY A 122 -36.64 -12.06 22.87
C GLY A 122 -35.48 -11.07 23.08
N LEU A 123 -34.34 -11.62 23.50
CA LEU A 123 -33.10 -10.90 23.71
C LEU A 123 -32.41 -10.54 22.39
N PRO A 124 -31.60 -9.47 22.36
CA PRO A 124 -30.70 -9.24 21.23
C PRO A 124 -29.85 -10.49 20.93
N LYS A 125 -29.77 -10.85 19.65
CA LYS A 125 -29.05 -12.03 19.12
C LYS A 125 -29.58 -13.40 19.52
N SER A 126 -30.74 -13.49 20.20
CA SER A 126 -31.35 -14.79 20.50
C SER A 126 -31.85 -15.52 19.25
N GLY A 127 -32.01 -14.82 18.13
CA GLY A 127 -32.56 -15.36 16.88
C GLY A 127 -34.01 -14.95 16.63
N PHE A 128 -34.68 -14.26 17.56
CA PHE A 128 -36.11 -13.91 17.42
C PHE A 128 -36.41 -12.92 16.28
N SER A 129 -35.49 -11.99 16.00
CA SER A 129 -35.65 -10.94 15.00
C SER A 129 -35.20 -11.40 13.60
N VAL A 130 -35.55 -10.66 12.54
CA VAL A 130 -35.09 -10.84 11.15
C VAL A 130 -33.57 -10.71 11.00
N CYS A 131 -32.91 -9.95 11.89
CA CYS A 131 -31.45 -9.91 11.93
C CYS A 131 -30.85 -11.13 12.64
N GLY A 132 -31.69 -11.98 13.23
CA GLY A 132 -31.34 -13.23 13.89
C GLY A 132 -30.21 -13.06 14.89
N ARG A 133 -29.17 -13.88 14.70
CA ARG A 133 -27.95 -13.84 15.51
C ARG A 133 -27.00 -12.69 15.17
N ASN A 134 -27.24 -12.00 14.05
CA ASN A 134 -26.46 -10.83 13.62
C ASN A 134 -26.99 -9.52 14.22
N CYS A 135 -28.05 -9.56 15.03
CA CYS A 135 -28.60 -8.42 15.74
C CYS A 135 -27.51 -7.63 16.48
N GLN A 136 -27.42 -6.33 16.27
CA GLN A 136 -26.41 -5.49 16.93
C GLN A 136 -26.96 -4.75 18.15
N CYS A 137 -28.26 -4.88 18.43
CA CYS A 137 -28.90 -4.24 19.59
C CYS A 137 -28.27 -4.73 20.90
N GLN A 138 -28.37 -3.90 21.93
CA GLN A 138 -27.83 -4.15 23.26
C GLN A 138 -28.85 -3.82 24.34
N LEU A 139 -28.77 -4.51 25.47
CA LEU A 139 -29.47 -4.13 26.69
C LEU A 139 -28.47 -3.46 27.62
N VAL A 140 -28.76 -2.22 28.04
CA VAL A 140 -27.89 -1.45 28.94
C VAL A 140 -28.67 -1.06 30.21
N PRO A 141 -28.03 -0.93 31.37
CA PRO A 141 -28.70 -0.47 32.59
C PRO A 141 -29.36 0.90 32.42
N VAL A 142 -30.54 1.09 33.01
CA VAL A 142 -31.17 2.42 33.08
C VAL A 142 -30.28 3.35 33.90
N GLY A 143 -29.89 4.49 33.33
CA GLY A 143 -28.96 5.44 33.96
C GLY A 143 -27.51 5.29 33.51
N TYR A 144 -27.18 4.21 32.78
CA TYR A 144 -25.93 4.16 32.03
C TYR A 144 -25.99 5.24 30.95
N LYS A 145 -25.06 6.22 30.99
CA LYS A 145 -24.97 7.29 30.00
C LYS A 145 -24.51 6.71 28.66
N THR A 146 -25.43 6.10 27.93
CA THR A 146 -25.29 5.97 26.48
C THR A 146 -25.67 7.33 25.90
N GLU A 147 -24.70 8.08 25.38
CA GLU A 147 -25.01 9.13 24.40
C GLU A 147 -25.98 8.51 23.37
N GLY A 148 -27.06 9.22 23.05
CA GLY A 148 -28.18 8.69 22.26
C GLY A 148 -27.70 8.01 20.97
N ASN A 149 -28.30 6.85 20.66
CA ASN A 149 -27.78 5.86 19.72
C ASN A 149 -26.36 5.41 20.07
N ILE A 150 -26.05 4.13 19.97
CA ILE A 150 -24.63 3.73 19.78
C ILE A 150 -24.27 4.13 18.35
N ILE A 151 -24.20 5.45 18.10
CA ILE A 151 -23.37 6.00 17.06
C ILE A 151 -21.99 5.54 17.50
N ARG A 152 -21.42 4.63 16.72
CA ARG A 152 -20.03 4.21 16.87
C ARG A 152 -19.25 5.45 17.27
N LYS A 153 -18.60 5.45 18.46
CA LYS A 153 -17.40 6.25 18.64
C LYS A 153 -16.63 6.03 17.34
N GLU A 154 -16.40 7.10 16.59
CA GLU A 154 -15.60 7.01 15.39
C GLU A 154 -14.40 6.16 15.78
N LYS A 155 -14.24 5.00 15.13
CA LYS A 155 -13.09 4.13 15.38
C LYS A 155 -11.89 5.07 15.42
N PRO A 156 -10.96 4.97 16.40
CA PRO A 156 -9.72 5.74 16.33
C PRO A 156 -9.26 5.63 14.89
N LYS A 157 -9.17 6.78 14.20
CA LYS A 157 -9.04 6.82 12.73
C LYS A 157 -7.89 5.90 12.40
N LYS A 158 -8.21 4.67 11.96
CA LYS A 158 -7.22 3.82 11.33
C LYS A 158 -6.64 4.69 10.24
N GLU A 159 -5.31 4.75 10.16
CA GLU A 159 -4.62 5.32 9.01
C GLU A 159 -5.44 5.02 7.76
N TYR A 160 -5.77 6.09 7.05
CA TYR A 160 -6.92 6.19 6.18
C TYR A 160 -6.67 5.42 4.88
N ILE A 161 -6.50 4.10 4.94
CA ILE A 161 -6.59 3.22 3.77
C ILE A 161 -8.08 3.22 3.40
N GLY A 162 -8.44 4.13 2.50
CA GLY A 162 -9.83 4.43 2.14
C GLY A 162 -10.67 3.17 1.92
N LYS A 163 -11.88 3.14 2.49
CA LYS A 163 -12.87 2.08 2.25
C LYS A 163 -12.98 1.81 0.74
N GLY A 164 -12.56 0.62 0.30
CA GLY A 164 -12.67 0.18 -1.09
C GLY A 164 -11.42 0.32 -1.95
N LEU A 165 -10.28 0.77 -1.38
CA LEU A 165 -9.00 0.73 -2.06
C LEU A 165 -8.33 -0.63 -1.82
N PHE A 166 -8.17 -1.39 -2.89
CA PHE A 166 -7.41 -2.64 -2.91
C PHE A 166 -5.97 -2.37 -2.42
N LYS A 167 -5.28 -3.40 -1.92
CA LYS A 167 -3.83 -3.33 -1.67
C LYS A 167 -3.12 -2.87 -2.96
N ALA A 168 -2.06 -2.06 -2.85
CA ALA A 168 -1.31 -1.63 -4.03
C ALA A 168 -0.87 -2.86 -4.85
N GLY A 169 -1.01 -2.81 -6.17
CA GLY A 169 -0.72 -3.95 -7.05
C GLY A 169 -1.86 -4.97 -7.24
N PHE A 170 -2.98 -4.87 -6.50
CA PHE A 170 -4.07 -5.87 -6.56
C PHE A 170 -5.39 -5.30 -7.09
N ALA A 171 -5.34 -4.23 -7.90
CA ALA A 171 -6.55 -3.66 -8.47
C ALA A 171 -7.12 -4.61 -9.54
N LYS A 172 -8.44 -4.84 -9.50
CA LYS A 172 -9.16 -5.66 -10.49
C LYS A 172 -9.47 -4.93 -11.80
N THR A 173 -9.42 -3.61 -11.79
CA THR A 173 -9.71 -2.76 -12.96
C THR A 173 -8.74 -1.59 -13.01
N LYS A 174 -8.49 -1.05 -14.21
CA LYS A 174 -7.64 0.15 -14.38
C LYS A 174 -8.19 1.34 -13.60
N ALA A 175 -9.52 1.50 -13.58
CA ALA A 175 -10.19 2.55 -12.81
C ALA A 175 -9.97 2.39 -11.29
N SER A 176 -9.92 1.17 -10.76
CA SER A 176 -9.55 0.96 -9.35
C SER A 176 -8.06 1.22 -9.08
N ALA A 177 -7.17 0.84 -10.01
CA ALA A 177 -5.74 1.11 -9.87
C ALA A 177 -5.46 2.63 -9.87
N GLN A 178 -6.12 3.36 -10.77
CA GLN A 178 -6.03 4.81 -10.86
C GLN A 178 -6.58 5.48 -9.60
N ARG A 179 -7.75 5.03 -9.10
CA ARG A 179 -8.32 5.57 -7.84
C ARG A 179 -7.38 5.38 -6.65
N TRP A 180 -6.62 4.29 -6.62
CA TRP A 180 -5.58 4.07 -5.61
C TRP A 180 -4.46 5.11 -5.72
N ALA A 181 -3.93 5.33 -6.92
CA ALA A 181 -2.90 6.33 -7.17
C ALA A 181 -3.38 7.76 -6.83
N GLU A 182 -4.63 8.09 -7.18
CA GLU A 182 -5.27 9.37 -6.85
C GLU A 182 -5.43 9.57 -5.34
N ALA A 183 -5.79 8.52 -4.60
CA ALA A 183 -5.86 8.58 -3.14
C ALA A 183 -4.48 8.79 -2.52
N ASN A 184 -3.46 8.09 -3.01
CA ASN A 184 -2.09 8.24 -2.57
C ASN A 184 -1.54 9.66 -2.85
N GLN A 185 -1.83 10.22 -4.03
CA GLN A 185 -1.51 11.60 -4.37
C GLN A 185 -2.11 12.61 -3.38
N LYS A 186 -3.37 12.42 -2.96
CA LYS A 186 -4.00 13.31 -1.97
C LYS A 186 -3.26 13.31 -0.64
N GLU A 187 -2.73 12.16 -0.23
CA GLU A 187 -1.89 12.06 0.96
C GLU A 187 -0.53 12.73 0.76
N GLY A 188 0.09 12.57 -0.42
CA GLY A 188 1.35 13.24 -0.74
C GLY A 188 1.24 14.76 -0.77
N LYS A 189 0.12 15.30 -1.23
CA LYS A 189 -0.18 16.74 -1.13
C LYS A 189 -0.24 17.23 0.31
N ARG A 190 -0.90 16.50 1.21
CA ARG A 190 -0.99 16.86 2.64
C ARG A 190 0.38 16.91 3.32
N GLY A 191 1.32 16.07 2.89
CA GLY A 191 2.69 16.06 3.42
C GLY A 191 3.59 17.19 2.90
N TYR A 192 3.14 17.98 1.92
CA TYR A 192 3.95 19.01 1.30
C TYR A 192 3.90 20.33 2.08
N LYS A 193 5.06 20.80 2.55
CA LYS A 193 5.17 21.89 3.54
C LYS A 193 4.69 23.27 3.05
N PHE A 194 4.75 23.55 1.75
CA PHE A 194 4.55 24.91 1.22
C PHE A 194 3.27 25.09 0.40
N GLY A 195 2.35 24.11 0.48
CA GLY A 195 1.09 24.14 -0.25
C GLY A 195 1.20 23.76 -1.74
N ASP A 196 0.03 23.65 -2.38
CA ASP A 196 -0.10 23.14 -3.75
C ASP A 196 0.37 24.16 -4.81
N ASP A 197 0.48 25.45 -4.47
CA ASP A 197 0.76 26.55 -5.41
C ASP A 197 2.25 26.87 -5.58
N VAL A 198 3.14 26.20 -4.84
CA VAL A 198 4.58 26.45 -4.89
C VAL A 198 5.27 25.47 -5.83
N GLU A 199 5.74 25.99 -6.96
CA GLU A 199 6.53 25.28 -7.97
C GLU A 199 8.00 25.65 -7.87
N ARG A 200 8.90 24.65 -7.86
CA ARG A 200 10.33 24.89 -8.13
C ARG A 200 10.58 24.85 -9.63
N PHE A 201 9.90 23.94 -10.34
CA PHE A 201 9.96 23.81 -11.79
C PHE A 201 8.71 24.40 -12.44
N ARG A 202 8.91 25.42 -13.27
CA ARG A 202 7.82 26.14 -13.95
C ARG A 202 6.85 25.18 -14.65
N GLY A 203 5.57 25.31 -14.34
CA GLY A 203 4.46 24.52 -14.89
C GLY A 203 4.21 23.19 -14.18
N SER A 204 4.82 22.92 -13.02
CA SER A 204 4.58 21.68 -12.27
C SER A 204 3.17 21.62 -11.66
N VAL A 205 2.57 22.73 -11.19
CA VAL A 205 1.18 22.75 -10.70
C VAL A 205 0.12 22.57 -11.76
N LYS A 206 0.32 23.15 -12.95
CA LYS A 206 -0.58 22.89 -14.08
C LYS A 206 -0.59 21.41 -14.48
N LYS A 207 0.50 20.69 -14.20
CA LYS A 207 0.60 19.23 -14.39
C LYS A 207 -0.11 18.44 -13.28
N TYR A 208 -0.10 18.89 -12.00
CA TYR A 208 -0.75 18.17 -10.88
C TYR A 208 -2.19 17.78 -11.15
N ASN A 209 -3.01 18.71 -11.65
CA ASN A 209 -4.45 18.51 -11.83
C ASN A 209 -4.78 17.58 -13.03
N ASN A 210 -3.79 17.24 -13.85
CA ASN A 210 -3.94 16.38 -15.02
C ASN A 210 -3.15 15.05 -14.90
N TYR A 211 -2.45 14.84 -13.79
CA TYR A 211 -1.61 13.67 -13.54
C TYR A 211 -2.39 12.59 -12.80
N ASN A 212 -2.62 11.48 -13.51
CA ASN A 212 -3.00 10.12 -13.10
C ASN A 212 -3.72 9.44 -14.28
N ARG A 213 -3.25 9.69 -15.50
CA ARG A 213 -3.86 9.14 -16.70
C ARG A 213 -3.20 7.82 -17.01
N TYR A 214 -3.56 6.79 -16.24
CA TYR A 214 -3.31 5.39 -16.58
C TYR A 214 -3.99 4.95 -17.90
N LYS A 215 -4.66 5.90 -18.58
CA LYS A 215 -5.31 5.77 -19.89
C LYS A 215 -4.49 4.98 -20.91
N SER A 216 -3.16 5.11 -20.91
CA SER A 216 -2.28 4.45 -21.89
C SER A 216 -1.58 3.18 -21.39
N MET A 217 -1.81 2.79 -20.13
CA MET A 217 -1.20 1.62 -19.47
C MET A 217 -2.17 0.42 -19.44
N THR A 218 -1.65 -0.80 -19.40
CA THR A 218 -2.44 -2.02 -19.11
C THR A 218 -2.74 -2.12 -17.60
N LEU A 219 -3.63 -3.04 -17.18
CA LEU A 219 -3.95 -3.18 -15.76
C LEU A 219 -2.73 -3.64 -14.96
N GLU A 220 -1.97 -4.58 -15.50
CA GLU A 220 -0.73 -5.12 -14.94
C GLU A 220 0.28 -4.00 -14.73
N GLN A 221 0.45 -3.14 -15.73
CA GLN A 221 1.33 -1.96 -15.64
C GLN A 221 0.87 -0.97 -14.56
N CYS A 222 -0.43 -0.74 -14.44
CA CYS A 222 -0.97 0.13 -13.38
C CYS A 222 -0.70 -0.46 -11.99
N ASN A 223 -0.84 -1.77 -11.85
CA ASN A 223 -0.60 -2.48 -10.60
C ASN A 223 0.88 -2.45 -10.21
N LEU A 224 1.79 -2.72 -11.15
CA LEU A 224 3.23 -2.60 -10.93
C LEU A 224 3.63 -1.18 -10.50
N VAL A 225 3.09 -0.16 -11.19
CA VAL A 225 3.34 1.24 -10.82
C VAL A 225 2.83 1.54 -9.41
N ASN A 226 1.64 1.06 -9.04
CA ASN A 226 1.08 1.24 -7.69
C ASN A 226 1.91 0.56 -6.60
N GLU A 227 2.41 -0.65 -6.85
CA GLU A 227 3.28 -1.36 -5.91
C GLU A 227 4.59 -0.59 -5.69
N LEU A 228 5.25 -0.16 -6.76
CA LEU A 228 6.47 0.64 -6.67
C LEU A 228 6.23 1.99 -5.98
N LEU A 229 5.07 2.62 -6.24
CA LEU A 229 4.64 3.83 -5.54
C LEU A 229 4.48 3.61 -4.04
N GLU A 230 3.86 2.50 -3.62
CA GLU A 230 3.71 2.16 -2.20
C GLU A 230 5.09 2.01 -1.53
N GLU A 231 6.01 1.27 -2.17
CA GLU A 231 7.39 1.09 -1.69
C GLU A 231 8.15 2.42 -1.57
N CYS A 232 8.07 3.28 -2.60
CA CYS A 232 8.74 4.57 -2.61
C CYS A 232 8.16 5.54 -1.57
N ASN A 233 6.85 5.55 -1.37
CA ASN A 233 6.20 6.39 -0.38
C ASN A 233 6.50 5.93 1.05
N LYS A 234 6.54 4.63 1.29
CA LYS A 234 6.99 4.09 2.57
C LYS A 234 8.41 4.58 2.89
N PHE A 235 9.32 4.52 1.91
CA PHE A 235 10.66 5.08 2.08
C PHE A 235 10.64 6.57 2.40
N CYS A 236 9.78 7.36 1.73
CA CYS A 236 9.63 8.79 2.02
C CYS A 236 9.17 9.03 3.47
N ASP A 237 8.20 8.26 3.95
CA ASP A 237 7.69 8.35 5.32
C ASP A 237 8.77 8.02 6.34
N ASP A 238 9.46 6.90 6.15
CA ASP A 238 10.54 6.43 7.03
C ASP A 238 11.67 7.49 7.12
N ASN A 239 11.87 8.28 6.05
CA ASN A 239 12.91 9.31 5.94
C ASN A 239 12.41 10.75 6.18
N ARG A 240 11.15 10.93 6.61
CA ARG A 240 10.50 12.23 6.83
C ARG A 240 10.57 13.16 5.61
N LEU A 241 10.45 12.58 4.41
CA LEU A 241 10.33 13.27 3.15
C LEU A 241 8.84 13.39 2.77
N PRO A 242 8.42 14.46 2.07
CA PRO A 242 7.10 14.49 1.48
C PRO A 242 6.92 13.30 0.53
N ARG A 243 5.76 12.64 0.56
CA ARG A 243 5.42 11.58 -0.40
C ARG A 243 5.31 12.13 -1.82
N ILE A 244 5.26 11.22 -2.80
CA ILE A 244 5.08 11.54 -4.22
C ILE A 244 3.69 12.15 -4.42
N ARG A 245 3.62 13.27 -5.14
CA ARG A 245 2.40 14.07 -5.35
C ARG A 245 1.60 13.68 -6.59
N GLY A 246 2.11 12.79 -7.44
CA GLY A 246 1.36 12.31 -8.59
C GLY A 246 2.22 11.50 -9.55
N VAL A 247 1.55 10.61 -10.29
CA VAL A 247 2.19 9.81 -11.33
C VAL A 247 1.50 10.00 -12.66
N GLY A 248 2.28 10.35 -13.68
CA GLY A 248 1.83 10.57 -15.04
C GLY A 248 2.42 9.55 -16.00
N SER A 249 1.77 9.39 -17.15
CA SER A 249 2.36 8.73 -18.31
C SER A 249 2.82 9.80 -19.30
N ASP A 250 4.08 9.77 -19.76
CA ASP A 250 4.55 10.71 -20.79
C ASP A 250 3.90 10.34 -22.13
N PRO A 251 3.03 11.18 -22.71
CA PRO A 251 2.43 10.89 -24.00
C PRO A 251 3.45 10.94 -25.15
N ARG A 252 4.60 11.61 -24.97
CA ARG A 252 5.60 11.83 -26.03
C ARG A 252 6.72 10.79 -26.05
N ASN A 253 6.76 9.86 -25.07
CA ASN A 253 7.76 8.80 -24.94
C ASN A 253 9.23 9.27 -25.06
N SER A 254 9.52 10.52 -24.72
CA SER A 254 10.82 11.14 -25.03
C SER A 254 11.93 10.74 -24.04
N VAL A 255 11.54 10.41 -22.82
CA VAL A 255 12.41 9.92 -21.74
C VAL A 255 11.78 8.68 -21.11
N ASN A 256 12.56 7.83 -20.43
CA ASN A 256 12.03 6.62 -19.78
C ASN A 256 11.21 6.94 -18.52
N ALA A 257 11.71 7.87 -17.73
CA ALA A 257 10.99 8.51 -16.65
C ALA A 257 11.57 9.91 -16.41
N SER A 258 10.88 10.72 -15.63
CA SER A 258 11.39 11.98 -15.11
C SER A 258 10.68 12.35 -13.82
N MET A 259 11.40 12.98 -12.90
CA MET A 259 10.88 13.41 -11.61
C MET A 259 11.24 14.86 -11.32
N GLY A 260 10.25 15.62 -10.89
CA GLY A 260 10.44 16.97 -10.39
C GLY A 260 9.27 17.40 -9.54
N ASP A 261 9.56 18.08 -8.43
CA ASP A 261 8.52 18.61 -7.53
C ASP A 261 7.57 17.50 -7.03
N GLY A 262 8.07 16.30 -6.76
CA GLY A 262 7.21 15.19 -6.34
C GLY A 262 6.31 14.62 -7.45
N LEU A 263 6.49 15.00 -8.71
CA LEU A 263 5.75 14.44 -9.86
C LEU A 263 6.60 13.45 -10.63
N LEU A 264 6.18 12.19 -10.62
CA LEU A 264 6.83 11.12 -11.38
C LEU A 264 6.12 10.98 -12.72
N ASN A 265 6.86 11.11 -13.81
CA ASN A 265 6.34 10.86 -15.16
C ASN A 265 7.03 9.62 -15.72
N ILE A 266 6.26 8.66 -16.22
CA ILE A 266 6.77 7.36 -16.65
C ILE A 266 6.39 7.11 -18.11
N ASN A 267 7.33 6.60 -18.89
CA ASN A 267 7.06 6.14 -20.24
C ASN A 267 6.45 4.73 -20.21
N LYS A 268 5.29 4.55 -20.82
CA LYS A 268 4.62 3.24 -20.92
C LYS A 268 5.48 2.19 -21.64
N GLY A 269 6.37 2.61 -22.53
CA GLY A 269 7.31 1.74 -23.24
C GLY A 269 8.28 1.04 -22.29
N MET A 270 8.61 1.68 -21.16
CA MET A 270 9.43 1.09 -20.10
C MET A 270 8.66 0.03 -19.30
N LEU A 271 7.33 -0.01 -19.40
CA LEU A 271 6.50 -0.98 -18.69
C LEU A 271 6.08 -2.15 -19.60
N ARG A 272 6.62 -2.26 -20.84
CA ARG A 272 6.25 -3.31 -21.81
C ARG A 272 6.84 -4.67 -21.42
N THR A 273 6.14 -5.73 -21.81
CA THR A 273 6.56 -7.14 -21.66
C THR A 273 7.84 -7.46 -22.46
N PRO A 274 8.56 -8.55 -22.10
CA PRO A 274 9.96 -8.77 -22.48
C PRO A 274 10.29 -8.81 -23.98
N ASP A 275 9.33 -9.18 -24.85
CA ASP A 275 9.62 -9.56 -26.25
C ASP A 275 10.24 -8.48 -27.13
N HIS A 276 10.12 -7.19 -26.79
CA HIS A 276 10.62 -6.09 -27.63
C HIS A 276 11.93 -5.44 -27.16
N ILE A 277 12.41 -5.76 -25.96
CA ILE A 277 13.59 -5.08 -25.36
C ILE A 277 14.89 -5.85 -25.65
N VAL A 278 14.81 -7.18 -25.81
CA VAL A 278 15.97 -8.07 -26.02
C VAL A 278 16.87 -7.63 -27.18
N ARG A 279 16.31 -7.13 -28.29
CA ARG A 279 17.11 -6.76 -29.47
C ARG A 279 17.97 -5.50 -29.32
N ARG A 280 17.73 -4.65 -28.30
CA ARG A 280 18.45 -3.37 -28.14
C ARG A 280 19.55 -3.41 -27.08
N TYR A 281 19.55 -4.40 -26.19
CA TYR A 281 20.45 -4.43 -25.02
C TYR A 281 21.47 -5.58 -25.03
N THR A 282 21.34 -6.57 -25.90
CA THR A 282 22.28 -7.71 -25.99
C THR A 282 23.52 -7.44 -26.83
N LYS A 283 23.57 -6.36 -27.63
CA LYS A 283 24.71 -6.08 -28.53
C LYS A 283 25.91 -5.39 -27.83
N ASP A 284 25.70 -4.77 -26.66
CA ASP A 284 26.73 -3.96 -25.98
C ASP A 284 27.26 -4.59 -24.68
N ALA A 285 26.65 -5.68 -24.19
CA ALA A 285 27.07 -6.33 -22.94
C ALA A 285 28.37 -7.13 -23.10
N SER A 286 28.81 -7.38 -24.34
CA SER A 286 30.01 -8.14 -24.69
C SER A 286 31.31 -7.33 -24.68
N GLU A 287 31.29 -6.00 -24.49
CA GLU A 287 32.47 -5.15 -24.76
C GLU A 287 33.21 -4.62 -23.52
N GLY A 288 32.86 -5.03 -22.29
CA GLY A 288 33.66 -4.69 -21.09
C GLY A 288 33.80 -3.20 -20.74
N LEU A 289 33.14 -2.32 -21.50
CA LEU A 289 33.15 -0.86 -21.38
C LEU A 289 32.01 -0.35 -20.50
N HIS A 290 32.22 0.82 -19.89
CA HIS A 290 31.26 1.53 -19.04
C HIS A 290 29.82 1.46 -19.57
N SER A 291 28.92 0.98 -18.73
CA SER A 291 27.50 0.96 -19.06
C SER A 291 26.95 2.40 -19.12
N TRP A 292 26.19 2.73 -20.18
CA TRP A 292 25.57 4.07 -20.34
C TRP A 292 24.61 4.43 -19.20
N SER A 293 24.08 3.44 -18.47
CA SER A 293 23.09 3.61 -17.41
C SER A 293 23.16 2.47 -16.40
N VAL A 294 22.95 2.78 -15.11
CA VAL A 294 22.89 1.81 -14.00
C VAL A 294 21.95 0.63 -14.27
N LYS A 295 20.90 0.84 -15.08
CA LYS A 295 19.93 -0.20 -15.48
C LYS A 295 20.61 -1.46 -16.06
N ARG A 296 21.75 -1.29 -16.74
CA ARG A 296 22.51 -2.39 -17.36
C ARG A 296 23.11 -3.35 -16.32
N HIS A 297 23.33 -2.91 -15.08
CA HIS A 297 23.79 -3.80 -13.98
C HIS A 297 22.71 -4.79 -13.51
N PHE A 298 21.47 -4.64 -13.97
CA PHE A 298 20.33 -5.49 -13.63
C PHE A 298 19.83 -6.31 -14.83
N VAL A 299 20.48 -6.19 -15.99
CA VAL A 299 20.22 -7.03 -17.16
C VAL A 299 21.09 -8.28 -17.02
N THR A 300 20.55 -9.35 -16.44
CA THR A 300 21.14 -10.69 -16.59
C THR A 300 20.61 -11.35 -17.87
N LEU A 301 21.16 -12.52 -18.23
CA LEU A 301 20.63 -13.38 -19.30
C LEU A 301 19.13 -13.74 -19.10
N GLU A 302 18.60 -13.54 -17.88
CA GLU A 302 17.19 -13.64 -17.54
C GLU A 302 16.56 -12.24 -17.50
N ASN A 303 15.89 -11.87 -18.59
CA ASN A 303 15.21 -10.60 -18.86
C ASN A 303 14.32 -10.07 -17.70
N ASN A 304 14.90 -9.41 -16.70
CA ASN A 304 14.14 -8.91 -15.55
C ASN A 304 13.73 -7.44 -15.70
N GLN A 305 12.73 -7.21 -16.55
CA GLN A 305 12.13 -5.89 -16.82
C GLN A 305 11.64 -5.18 -15.56
N GLU A 306 11.20 -5.95 -14.57
CA GLU A 306 10.74 -5.44 -13.28
C GLU A 306 11.89 -4.75 -12.53
N LEU A 307 13.08 -5.38 -12.49
CA LEU A 307 14.27 -4.78 -11.88
C LEU A 307 14.71 -3.50 -12.60
N MET A 308 14.63 -3.45 -13.93
CA MET A 308 14.92 -2.23 -14.69
C MET A 308 13.92 -1.11 -14.39
N THR A 309 12.64 -1.46 -14.29
CA THR A 309 11.56 -0.52 -13.93
C THR A 309 11.80 0.00 -12.52
N LYS A 310 12.07 -0.90 -11.57
CA LYS A 310 12.35 -0.58 -10.17
C LYS A 310 13.60 0.29 -10.00
N SER A 311 14.69 -0.03 -10.70
CA SER A 311 15.91 0.79 -10.71
C SER A 311 15.62 2.20 -11.26
N THR A 312 14.76 2.31 -12.28
CA THR A 312 14.35 3.62 -12.80
C THR A 312 13.53 4.39 -11.77
N PHE A 313 12.57 3.74 -11.11
CA PHE A 313 11.82 4.38 -10.02
C PHE A 313 12.76 4.89 -8.94
N TRP A 314 13.69 4.08 -8.45
CA TRP A 314 14.64 4.52 -7.42
C TRP A 314 15.57 5.64 -7.89
N HIS A 315 15.96 5.66 -9.17
CA HIS A 315 16.70 6.78 -9.75
C HIS A 315 15.87 8.07 -9.65
N GLU A 316 14.61 8.02 -10.08
CA GLU A 316 13.69 9.15 -9.98
C GLU A 316 13.42 9.56 -8.52
N ILE A 317 13.31 8.61 -7.59
CA ILE A 317 13.23 8.92 -6.15
C ILE A 317 14.52 9.55 -5.64
N GLY A 318 15.69 9.18 -6.18
CA GLY A 318 16.94 9.88 -5.90
C GLY A 318 16.85 11.36 -6.23
N HIS A 319 16.17 11.73 -7.32
CA HIS A 319 15.86 13.13 -7.61
C HIS A 319 14.94 13.77 -6.57
N HIS A 320 13.89 13.07 -6.17
CA HIS A 320 12.98 13.55 -5.13
C HIS A 320 13.69 13.77 -3.79
N VAL A 321 14.53 12.83 -3.36
CA VAL A 321 15.31 12.91 -2.11
C VAL A 321 16.16 14.16 -2.12
N HIS A 322 16.94 14.41 -3.18
CA HIS A 322 17.84 15.56 -3.17
C HIS A 322 17.12 16.90 -3.27
N GLN A 323 15.93 16.90 -3.87
CA GLN A 323 15.07 18.07 -3.95
C GLN A 323 14.30 18.36 -2.66
N GLN A 324 14.14 17.39 -1.74
CA GLN A 324 13.29 17.53 -0.55
C GLN A 324 14.04 17.48 0.79
N LYS A 325 15.20 16.82 0.84
CA LYS A 325 15.91 16.57 2.10
C LYS A 325 16.41 17.87 2.73
N GLY A 326 16.10 18.06 4.01
CA GLY A 326 16.59 19.19 4.80
C GLY A 326 15.97 20.53 4.44
N ILE A 327 14.75 20.53 3.90
CA ILE A 327 14.02 21.75 3.53
C ILE A 327 13.03 22.11 4.63
N PHE A 328 13.12 23.33 5.11
CA PHE A 328 12.27 23.88 6.18
C PHE A 328 11.54 25.14 5.73
N THR A 329 12.10 25.90 4.80
CA THR A 329 11.53 27.15 4.29
C THR A 329 11.23 27.08 2.79
N LYS A 330 10.28 27.92 2.35
CA LYS A 330 9.92 28.06 0.94
C LYS A 330 11.13 28.50 0.11
N ASP A 331 11.98 29.37 0.65
CA ASP A 331 13.17 29.84 -0.03
C ASP A 331 14.18 28.71 -0.23
N GLU A 332 14.45 27.87 0.78
CA GLU A 332 15.31 26.68 0.60
C GLU A 332 14.80 25.73 -0.48
N TYR A 333 13.48 25.57 -0.58
CA TYR A 333 12.84 24.77 -1.61
C TYR A 333 12.99 25.36 -3.01
N LEU A 334 12.76 26.66 -3.15
CA LEU A 334 12.94 27.36 -4.42
C LEU A 334 14.41 27.50 -4.81
N GLY A 335 15.35 27.31 -3.87
CA GLY A 335 16.77 27.48 -4.09
C GLY A 335 17.30 28.87 -3.72
N GLY A 336 16.58 29.62 -2.88
CA GLY A 336 16.91 30.99 -2.48
C GLY A 336 16.62 32.02 -3.57
N THR A 337 17.10 33.25 -3.35
CA THR A 337 16.86 34.46 -4.16
C THR A 337 17.26 34.37 -5.65
N PHE A 338 17.91 33.27 -6.08
CA PHE A 338 18.37 33.06 -7.46
C PHE A 338 18.05 31.66 -8.04
N ARG A 339 17.10 30.89 -7.49
CA ARG A 339 16.78 29.51 -7.94
C ARG A 339 17.98 28.55 -7.89
N SER A 340 18.79 28.64 -6.84
CA SER A 340 20.00 27.85 -6.65
C SER A 340 19.73 26.42 -6.11
N LYS A 341 20.81 25.70 -5.77
CA LYS A 341 20.77 24.34 -5.24
C LYS A 341 20.07 24.31 -3.86
N THR A 342 19.28 23.28 -3.58
CA THR A 342 18.74 23.01 -2.22
C THR A 342 19.89 22.82 -1.21
N PRO A 343 19.65 22.93 0.10
CA PRO A 343 20.68 22.63 1.11
C PRO A 343 21.36 21.28 0.89
N PHE A 344 20.58 20.25 0.54
CA PHE A 344 21.13 18.92 0.28
C PHE A 344 21.84 18.80 -1.07
N GLU A 345 21.34 19.44 -2.14
CA GLU A 345 22.06 19.52 -3.42
C GLU A 345 23.43 20.20 -3.28
N LYS A 346 23.58 21.19 -2.37
CA LYS A 346 24.88 21.80 -2.03
C LYS A 346 25.83 20.77 -1.38
N LYS A 347 25.32 19.97 -0.44
CA LYS A 347 26.08 18.87 0.18
C LYS A 347 26.54 17.84 -0.85
N ILE A 348 25.63 17.40 -1.73
CA ILE A 348 25.95 16.47 -2.83
C ILE A 348 27.04 17.06 -3.72
N SER A 349 26.90 18.31 -4.16
CA SER A 349 27.87 18.96 -5.03
C SER A 349 29.26 19.05 -4.38
N SER A 350 29.32 19.38 -3.09
CA SER A 350 30.59 19.38 -2.36
C SER A 350 31.17 17.97 -2.21
N PHE A 351 30.32 16.97 -1.99
CA PHE A 351 30.75 15.59 -1.80
C PHE A 351 31.24 14.94 -3.10
N LYS A 352 30.51 15.10 -4.21
CA LYS A 352 30.96 14.67 -5.55
C LYS A 352 32.33 15.23 -5.90
N ARG A 353 32.57 16.52 -5.60
CA ARG A 353 33.88 17.16 -5.82
C ARG A 353 34.99 16.54 -4.97
N LYS A 354 34.72 16.15 -3.72
CA LYS A 354 35.69 15.42 -2.88
C LYS A 354 36.02 14.06 -3.48
N MET A 355 35.01 13.32 -3.95
CA MET A 355 35.22 12.03 -4.61
C MET A 355 36.00 12.16 -5.93
N GLN A 356 35.72 13.19 -6.74
CA GLN A 356 36.50 13.46 -7.96
C GLN A 356 37.97 13.73 -7.63
N LYS A 357 38.25 14.56 -6.61
CA LYS A 357 39.63 14.82 -6.17
C LYS A 357 40.36 13.56 -5.69
N GLU A 358 39.65 12.65 -5.03
CA GLU A 358 40.22 11.35 -4.63
C GLU A 358 40.63 10.51 -5.85
N LEU A 359 39.80 10.51 -6.90
CA LEU A 359 40.13 9.85 -8.16
C LEU A 359 41.29 10.52 -8.89
N ASP A 360 41.32 11.86 -8.93
CA ASP A 360 42.35 12.64 -9.63
C ASP A 360 43.72 12.47 -8.96
N ASN A 361 43.74 12.43 -7.61
CA ASN A 361 44.95 12.26 -6.81
C ASN A 361 45.41 10.81 -6.66
N PHE A 362 44.68 9.85 -7.23
CA PHE A 362 45.06 8.44 -7.14
C PHE A 362 46.37 8.18 -7.88
N ARG A 363 47.39 7.70 -7.15
CA ARG A 363 48.74 7.40 -7.65
C ARG A 363 49.07 5.90 -7.75
N GLY A 364 48.09 5.03 -7.50
CA GLY A 364 48.27 3.58 -7.55
C GLY A 364 48.18 3.00 -8.96
N ASP A 365 48.01 1.68 -9.04
CA ASP A 365 47.90 0.94 -10.30
C ASP A 365 46.72 1.42 -11.17
N PRO A 366 46.88 1.53 -12.51
CA PRO A 366 45.81 1.95 -13.41
C PRO A 366 44.52 1.12 -13.31
N LEU A 367 44.60 -0.19 -13.06
CA LEU A 367 43.43 -1.05 -12.89
C LEU A 367 42.68 -0.73 -11.59
N ASP A 368 43.41 -0.42 -10.52
CA ASP A 368 42.80 0.01 -9.26
C ASP A 368 42.17 1.40 -9.39
N LYS A 369 42.79 2.30 -10.17
CA LYS A 369 42.19 3.60 -10.52
C LYS A 369 40.88 3.41 -11.27
N GLU A 370 40.83 2.49 -12.21
CA GLU A 370 39.63 2.16 -12.97
C GLU A 370 38.54 1.56 -12.06
N ARG A 371 38.90 0.61 -11.18
CA ARG A 371 37.97 0.04 -10.19
C ARG A 371 37.40 1.12 -9.26
N LEU A 372 38.24 2.04 -8.80
CA LEU A 372 37.82 3.20 -8.00
C LEU A 372 36.87 4.10 -8.79
N MET A 373 37.22 4.45 -10.03
CA MET A 373 36.38 5.25 -10.92
C MET A 373 34.99 4.64 -11.10
N ARG A 374 34.90 3.32 -11.32
CA ARG A 374 33.63 2.59 -11.46
C ARG A 374 32.77 2.63 -10.20
N LYS A 375 33.38 2.66 -9.00
CA LYS A 375 32.64 2.81 -7.74
C LYS A 375 32.19 4.24 -7.45
N ILE A 376 32.90 5.24 -7.96
CA ILE A 376 32.55 6.65 -7.82
C ILE A 376 31.52 7.06 -8.88
N PHE A 377 31.70 6.61 -10.12
CA PHE A 377 30.86 6.92 -11.27
C PHE A 377 30.34 5.63 -11.91
N PRO A 378 29.31 5.00 -11.33
CA PRO A 378 28.85 3.66 -11.74
C PRO A 378 28.22 3.59 -13.13
N SER A 379 27.92 4.74 -13.74
CA SER A 379 27.43 4.87 -15.12
C SER A 379 27.95 6.15 -15.76
N GLN A 380 27.95 6.23 -17.10
CA GLN A 380 28.24 7.49 -17.79
C GLN A 380 27.21 8.58 -17.45
N TYR A 381 25.96 8.19 -17.18
CA TYR A 381 24.93 9.13 -16.75
C TYR A 381 25.30 9.80 -15.42
N SER A 382 25.91 9.06 -14.49
CA SER A 382 26.41 9.60 -13.22
C SER A 382 27.53 10.65 -13.38
N MET A 383 28.20 10.70 -14.54
CA MET A 383 29.26 11.69 -14.79
C MET A 383 28.69 13.06 -15.16
N LYS A 384 27.47 13.13 -15.72
CA LYS A 384 26.88 14.35 -16.32
C LYS A 384 26.83 15.56 -15.39
N ASN A 385 26.20 15.41 -14.23
CA ASN A 385 26.12 16.47 -13.21
C ASN A 385 25.95 15.82 -11.83
N GLU A 386 25.94 16.62 -10.77
CA GLU A 386 25.83 16.11 -9.39
C GLU A 386 24.46 15.52 -9.03
N LYS A 387 23.40 15.94 -9.73
CA LYS A 387 22.03 15.45 -9.50
C LYS A 387 21.87 14.04 -10.08
N GLU A 388 22.35 13.83 -11.30
CA GLU A 388 22.38 12.50 -11.93
C GLU A 388 23.32 11.55 -11.20
N TRP A 389 24.47 12.07 -10.77
CA TRP A 389 25.42 11.31 -9.97
C TRP A 389 24.78 10.73 -8.71
N PHE A 390 24.10 11.58 -7.93
CA PHE A 390 23.41 11.14 -6.73
C PHE A 390 22.27 10.17 -7.04
N ALA A 391 21.44 10.46 -8.05
CA ALA A 391 20.31 9.62 -8.42
C ALA A 391 20.74 8.21 -8.85
N GLU A 392 21.80 8.09 -9.64
CA GLU A 392 22.36 6.79 -10.05
C GLU A 392 22.93 6.00 -8.87
N CYS A 393 23.74 6.64 -8.02
CA CYS A 393 24.31 5.97 -6.85
C CYS A 393 23.22 5.58 -5.83
N PHE A 394 22.21 6.42 -5.65
CA PHE A 394 21.06 6.15 -4.79
C PHE A 394 20.22 4.97 -5.30
N SER A 395 20.00 4.88 -6.62
CA SER A 395 19.32 3.73 -7.24
C SER A 395 20.04 2.42 -6.92
N LEU A 396 21.37 2.37 -7.07
CA LEU A 396 22.16 1.18 -6.71
C LEU A 396 22.05 0.81 -5.24
N PHE A 397 22.09 1.81 -4.34
CA PHE A 397 21.93 1.59 -2.90
C PHE A 397 20.58 0.94 -2.57
N LYS A 398 19.48 1.50 -3.12
CA LYS A 398 18.13 0.99 -2.90
C LYS A 398 17.88 -0.37 -3.54
N MET A 399 18.58 -0.66 -4.63
CA MET A 399 18.56 -1.97 -5.30
C MET A 399 19.51 -2.99 -4.64
N GLY A 400 20.12 -2.67 -3.49
CA GLY A 400 20.98 -3.59 -2.74
C GLY A 400 22.39 -3.80 -3.34
N ARG A 401 22.75 -3.07 -4.40
CA ARG A 401 24.05 -3.18 -5.09
C ARG A 401 25.11 -2.28 -4.48
N LYS A 402 25.29 -2.41 -3.15
CA LYS A 402 26.31 -1.65 -2.38
C LYS A 402 27.75 -2.02 -2.80
N ASP A 403 27.94 -3.19 -3.40
CA ASP A 403 29.20 -3.65 -3.98
C ASP A 403 29.73 -2.73 -5.09
N LEU A 404 28.82 -2.07 -5.81
CA LEU A 404 29.13 -1.13 -6.89
C LEU A 404 29.35 0.31 -6.41
N LEU A 405 29.23 0.56 -5.10
CA LEU A 405 29.32 1.91 -4.54
C LEU A 405 30.61 2.09 -3.73
N HIS A 406 31.14 3.31 -3.77
CA HIS A 406 32.25 3.69 -2.91
C HIS A 406 31.80 3.73 -1.43
N PRO A 407 32.56 3.19 -0.46
CA PRO A 407 32.16 3.19 0.97
C PRO A 407 31.84 4.57 1.53
N LYS A 408 32.59 5.61 1.12
CA LYS A 408 32.32 7.00 1.52
C LYS A 408 30.93 7.49 1.08
N PHE A 409 30.38 6.96 -0.02
CA PHE A 409 29.01 7.31 -0.44
C PHE A 409 27.98 6.71 0.52
N LEU A 410 28.19 5.47 0.99
CA LEU A 410 27.33 4.85 2.00
C LEU A 410 27.34 5.65 3.29
N GLN A 411 28.54 6.00 3.79
CA GLN A 411 28.69 6.87 4.95
C GLN A 411 27.99 8.23 4.75
N PHE A 412 28.10 8.82 3.55
CA PHE A 412 27.42 10.06 3.23
C PHE A 412 25.88 9.93 3.33
N LEU A 413 25.29 8.79 2.97
CA LEU A 413 23.85 8.56 3.16
C LEU A 413 23.50 8.44 4.66
N ASP A 414 24.31 7.70 5.42
CA ASP A 414 24.13 7.53 6.87
C ASP A 414 24.21 8.89 7.60
N ASP A 415 25.25 9.69 7.33
CA ASP A 415 25.49 11.01 7.92
C ASP A 415 24.34 12.00 7.66
N ASN A 416 23.52 11.73 6.65
CA ASN A 416 22.38 12.56 6.30
C ASN A 416 21.03 11.87 6.60
N GLY A 417 21.04 10.73 7.29
CA GLY A 417 19.86 9.99 7.73
C GLY A 417 18.98 9.56 6.56
N ILE A 418 19.57 8.87 5.57
CA ILE A 418 18.89 8.37 4.36
C ILE A 418 18.79 6.82 4.36
N THR A 419 19.40 6.15 5.34
CA THR A 419 19.59 4.70 5.39
C THR A 419 18.58 3.94 6.24
#